data_AF-A0A973GXC7-F1
#
_entry.id   AF-A0A973GXC7-F1
#
_cell.length_a   1.000
_cell.length_b   1.000
_cell.length_c   1.000
_cell.angle_alpha   90.00
_cell.angle_beta   90.00
_cell.angle_gamma   90.00
#
_symmetry.space_group_name_H-M   'P 1'
#
loop_
_entity.id
_entity.type
_entity.pdbx_description
1 polymer ?
#
loop_
_entity_poly.entity_id
_entity_poly.type
_entity_poly.pdbx_seq_one_letter_code
_entity_poly.pdbx_strand_id
1 'polypeptide(L)'
;TFALNTNDDIEINIALVPFSTSGNSVKVFRNVKTEKAQLLSDVNSLCNGNNYNCSGGTNTGDGMRRAYYSLLSKTQYQVDNLSTTRDTKIKNYNIFLTDGETTYRSVHQVQTGSYDEQVCVRWNKSGNKCLEYRTQTFPVYTTYFYTGDGNISESTSEITTGPYLAGNGSSTSTSNNNYVSTIGAMLGGILPVENYILPDELYVTNYIIGFTASVSDTAINYIASATNTPTERIYRASSGDDLALSFSEIQLSITNDTWHYLGPQLVGQ
;
A
#
# COMPACT_ATOMS: atom_id res chain seq x y z
N THR A 1 25.78 3.70 -3.03
CA THR A 1 26.16 2.87 -4.19
C THR A 1 25.12 2.94 -5.31
N PHE A 2 23.80 2.90 -5.05
CA PHE A 2 22.80 3.19 -6.10
C PHE A 2 22.88 4.62 -6.68
N ALA A 3 23.08 5.63 -5.82
CA ALA A 3 23.31 7.02 -6.24
C ALA A 3 24.69 7.25 -6.88
N LEU A 4 25.54 6.22 -6.95
CA LEU A 4 26.83 6.23 -7.63
C LEU A 4 26.80 5.35 -8.89
N ASN A 5 25.62 4.83 -9.27
CA ASN A 5 25.47 4.07 -10.50
C ASN A 5 25.74 5.02 -11.68
N THR A 6 26.86 4.82 -12.37
CA THR A 6 27.27 5.56 -13.56
C THR A 6 26.80 4.91 -14.86
N ASN A 7 26.13 3.75 -14.79
CA ASN A 7 25.59 3.09 -15.96
C ASN A 7 24.30 3.79 -16.40
N ASP A 8 24.36 4.55 -17.48
CA ASP A 8 23.24 5.33 -18.03
C ASP A 8 22.10 4.46 -18.56
N ASP A 9 22.34 3.18 -18.83
CA ASP A 9 21.32 2.22 -19.27
C ASP A 9 20.39 1.76 -18.11
N ILE A 10 20.67 2.20 -16.88
CA ILE A 10 19.91 1.80 -15.69
C ILE A 10 19.23 3.00 -15.07
N GLU A 11 17.91 2.92 -15.04
CA GLU A 11 17.05 3.87 -14.38
C GLU A 11 16.52 3.26 -13.07
N ILE A 12 16.83 3.91 -11.94
CA ILE A 12 16.28 3.52 -10.63
C ILE A 12 15.36 4.64 -10.18
N ASN A 13 14.10 4.29 -9.95
CA ASN A 13 13.06 5.19 -9.48
C ASN A 13 12.55 4.71 -8.12
N ILE A 14 12.38 5.64 -7.18
CA ILE A 14 11.88 5.34 -5.83
C ILE A 14 10.68 6.24 -5.52
N ALA A 15 9.59 5.65 -5.04
CA ALA A 15 8.47 6.35 -4.42
C ALA A 15 8.42 6.00 -2.92
N LEU A 16 7.80 6.88 -2.13
CA LEU A 16 7.58 6.67 -0.70
C LEU A 16 6.08 6.64 -0.43
N VAL A 17 5.64 5.62 0.31
CA VAL A 17 4.24 5.45 0.72
C VAL A 17 4.19 5.47 2.24
N PRO A 18 4.14 6.67 2.87
CA PRO A 18 3.89 6.76 4.29
C PRO A 18 2.46 6.30 4.61
N PHE A 19 2.30 5.57 5.70
CA PHE A 19 0.99 5.18 6.20
C PHE A 19 0.90 5.26 7.72
N SER A 20 -0.30 5.59 8.19
CA SER A 20 -0.72 5.50 9.60
C SER A 20 -2.19 5.06 9.62
N THR A 21 -3.13 5.97 9.85
CA THR A 21 -4.57 5.71 9.68
C THR A 21 -4.92 5.42 8.21
N SER A 22 -4.25 6.09 7.28
CA SER A 22 -4.37 5.90 5.83
C SER A 22 -3.00 5.94 5.15
N GLY A 23 -2.94 5.51 3.89
CA GLY A 23 -1.80 5.68 2.99
C GLY A 23 -1.98 6.86 2.02
N ASN A 24 -2.82 7.85 2.34
CA ASN A 24 -3.22 8.92 1.41
C ASN A 24 -2.06 9.80 0.89
N SER A 25 -0.93 9.84 1.60
CA SER A 25 0.19 10.76 1.35
C SER A 25 1.30 10.17 0.47
N VAL A 26 0.93 9.42 -0.57
CA VAL A 26 1.89 8.84 -1.54
C VAL A 26 2.75 9.92 -2.18
N LYS A 27 4.07 9.70 -2.20
CA LYS A 27 5.02 10.52 -2.94
C LYS A 27 5.22 9.96 -4.34
N VAL A 28 5.45 10.85 -5.30
CA VAL A 28 5.75 10.46 -6.68
C VAL A 28 7.05 9.67 -6.77
N PHE A 29 7.20 8.85 -7.81
CA PHE A 29 8.49 8.25 -8.13
C PHE A 29 9.50 9.33 -8.48
N ARG A 30 10.66 9.28 -7.83
CA ARG A 30 11.83 10.12 -8.08
C ARG A 30 12.94 9.30 -8.70
N ASN A 31 13.58 9.81 -9.75
CA ASN A 31 14.79 9.20 -10.28
C ASN A 31 15.96 9.44 -9.32
N VAL A 32 16.61 8.37 -8.86
CA VAL A 32 17.64 8.48 -7.80
C VAL A 32 18.90 9.22 -8.24
N LYS A 33 19.17 9.31 -9.55
CA LYS A 33 20.34 10.00 -10.10
C LYS A 33 20.05 11.49 -10.25
N THR A 34 18.92 11.83 -10.88
CA THR A 34 18.61 13.21 -11.28
C THR A 34 17.81 13.98 -10.23
N GLU A 35 17.05 13.28 -9.36
CA GLU A 35 16.16 13.90 -8.36
C GLU A 35 16.53 13.52 -6.92
N LYS A 36 17.81 13.21 -6.67
CA LYS A 36 18.30 12.81 -5.34
C LYS A 36 17.94 13.80 -4.23
N ALA A 37 18.05 15.10 -4.51
CA ALA A 37 17.77 16.15 -3.53
C ALA A 37 16.29 16.16 -3.13
N GLN A 38 15.39 15.99 -4.10
CA GLN A 38 13.96 15.89 -3.87
C GLN A 38 13.60 14.62 -3.13
N LEU A 39 14.22 13.48 -3.47
CA LEU A 39 14.02 12.23 -2.72
C LEU A 39 14.45 12.38 -1.25
N LEU A 40 15.61 13.00 -0.99
CA LEU A 40 16.05 13.30 0.39
C LEU A 40 15.08 14.25 1.09
N SER A 41 14.54 15.25 0.39
CA SER A 41 13.50 16.12 0.93
C SER A 41 12.22 15.36 1.26
N ASP A 42 11.80 14.43 0.40
CA ASP A 42 10.62 13.60 0.63
C ASP A 42 10.83 12.71 1.86
N VAL A 43 11.99 12.06 2.01
CA VAL A 43 12.38 11.28 3.21
C VAL A 43 12.40 12.15 4.47
N ASN A 44 13.08 13.30 4.44
CA ASN A 44 13.17 14.21 5.59
C ASN A 44 11.83 14.88 5.94
N SER A 45 10.86 14.84 5.02
CA SER A 45 9.49 15.31 5.27
C SER A 45 8.60 14.26 5.91
N LEU A 46 9.02 12.99 5.93
CA LEU A 46 8.33 11.93 6.65
C LEU A 46 8.36 12.28 8.15
N CYS A 47 7.20 12.58 8.72
CA CYS A 47 7.03 12.88 10.14
C CYS A 47 7.73 14.12 10.70
N ASN A 48 7.65 15.26 10.01
CA ASN A 48 8.16 16.51 10.57
C ASN A 48 7.17 17.19 11.53
N GLY A 49 7.41 17.00 12.84
CA GLY A 49 7.11 17.88 14.00
C GLY A 49 5.68 18.31 14.34
N ASN A 50 4.81 18.56 13.36
CA ASN A 50 3.46 19.10 13.54
C ASN A 50 2.41 18.42 12.63
N ASN A 51 2.82 17.45 11.81
CA ASN A 51 1.90 16.75 10.92
C ASN A 51 1.26 15.55 11.63
N TYR A 52 -0.07 15.56 11.70
CA TYR A 52 -0.92 14.46 12.19
C TYR A 52 -0.65 13.12 11.49
N ASN A 53 0.08 13.11 10.37
CA ASN A 53 0.41 11.93 9.58
C ASN A 53 1.20 10.84 10.32
N CYS A 54 1.79 11.16 11.48
CA CYS A 54 2.58 10.23 12.31
C CYS A 54 1.97 9.99 13.69
N SER A 55 0.72 10.42 13.86
CA SER A 55 -0.10 10.14 15.03
C SER A 55 -1.30 9.33 14.57
N GLY A 56 -1.54 8.19 15.18
CA GLY A 56 -2.68 7.36 14.84
C GLY A 56 -2.42 5.87 15.07
N GLY A 57 -3.32 5.06 14.54
CA GLY A 57 -3.12 3.61 14.46
C GLY A 57 -2.43 3.23 13.15
N THR A 58 -2.43 1.93 12.86
CA THR A 58 -1.67 1.35 11.74
C THR A 58 -2.63 0.69 10.77
N ASN A 59 -2.74 1.20 9.55
CA ASN A 59 -3.52 0.64 8.46
C ASN A 59 -2.56 0.03 7.42
N THR A 60 -1.93 -1.08 7.81
CA THR A 60 -0.92 -1.79 7.01
C THR A 60 -1.45 -2.13 5.63
N GLY A 61 -2.72 -2.57 5.55
CA GLY A 61 -3.38 -2.89 4.28
C GLY A 61 -3.48 -1.69 3.35
N ASP A 62 -3.76 -0.50 3.86
CA ASP A 62 -3.83 0.71 3.02
C ASP A 62 -2.44 1.14 2.52
N GLY A 63 -1.41 1.04 3.36
CA GLY A 63 -0.03 1.25 2.94
C GLY A 63 0.36 0.32 1.78
N MET A 64 0.07 -0.97 1.89
CA MET A 64 0.32 -1.95 0.81
C MET A 64 -0.52 -1.65 -0.44
N ARG A 65 -1.79 -1.25 -0.30
CA ARG A 65 -2.68 -0.93 -1.42
C ARG A 65 -2.11 0.22 -2.23
N ARG A 66 -1.61 1.24 -1.53
CA ARG A 66 -1.02 2.43 -2.15
C ARG A 66 0.34 2.14 -2.78
N ALA A 67 1.15 1.24 -2.20
CA ALA A 67 2.37 0.74 -2.83
C ALA A 67 2.05 -0.04 -4.12
N TYR A 68 1.06 -0.94 -4.09
CA TYR A 68 0.61 -1.71 -5.26
C TYR A 68 0.23 -0.79 -6.44
N TYR A 69 -0.64 0.19 -6.22
CA TYR A 69 -1.07 1.09 -7.32
C TYR A 69 0.03 2.05 -7.77
N SER A 70 0.94 2.44 -6.88
CA SER A 70 2.12 3.22 -7.27
C SER A 70 3.00 2.42 -8.25
N LEU A 71 3.31 1.16 -7.92
CA LEU A 71 4.08 0.27 -8.79
C LEU A 71 3.34 -0.03 -10.09
N LEU A 72 2.04 -0.34 -10.02
CA LEU A 72 1.22 -0.64 -11.19
C LEU A 72 1.19 0.54 -12.17
N SER A 73 0.90 1.75 -11.68
CA SER A 73 0.84 2.95 -12.53
C SER A 73 2.20 3.31 -13.14
N LYS A 74 3.29 3.23 -12.36
CA LYS A 74 4.64 3.49 -12.88
C LYS A 74 5.04 2.44 -13.92
N THR A 75 4.75 1.16 -13.67
CA THR A 75 5.04 0.08 -14.61
C THR A 75 4.23 0.23 -15.89
N GLN A 76 2.92 0.50 -15.79
CA GLN A 76 2.07 0.76 -16.96
C GLN A 76 2.60 1.94 -17.78
N TYR A 77 2.91 3.07 -17.13
CA TYR A 77 3.51 4.22 -17.81
C TYR A 77 4.81 3.85 -18.53
N GLN A 78 5.69 3.07 -17.90
CA GLN A 78 6.92 2.64 -18.54
C GLN A 78 6.61 1.80 -19.78
N VAL A 79 5.74 0.80 -19.66
CA VAL A 79 5.32 -0.08 -20.77
C VAL A 79 4.71 0.70 -21.94
N ASP A 80 3.79 1.64 -21.66
CA ASP A 80 3.16 2.47 -22.68
C ASP A 80 4.15 3.36 -23.44
N ASN A 81 5.29 3.68 -22.81
CA ASN A 81 6.33 4.53 -23.36
C ASN A 81 7.59 3.75 -23.78
N LEU A 82 7.58 2.42 -23.72
CA LEU A 82 8.66 1.62 -24.28
C LEU A 82 8.63 1.75 -25.80
N SER A 83 9.72 2.23 -26.40
CA SER A 83 9.89 2.06 -27.84
C SER A 83 9.93 0.57 -28.15
N THR A 84 9.23 0.13 -29.21
CA THR A 84 9.09 -1.28 -29.65
C THR A 84 10.40 -1.97 -30.05
N THR A 85 11.56 -1.38 -29.72
CA THR A 85 12.90 -1.88 -29.99
C THR A 85 13.70 -2.01 -28.70
N ARG A 86 13.99 -3.27 -28.30
CA ARG A 86 15.07 -3.75 -27.40
C ARG A 86 14.80 -3.88 -25.90
N ASP A 87 15.16 -5.07 -25.39
CA ASP A 87 15.86 -5.47 -24.14
C ASP A 87 15.60 -4.74 -22.81
N THR A 88 14.58 -3.90 -22.73
CA THR A 88 14.24 -3.18 -21.51
C THR A 88 13.52 -4.11 -20.56
N LYS A 89 14.05 -4.27 -19.35
CA LYS A 89 13.43 -5.10 -18.32
C LYS A 89 13.04 -4.24 -17.13
N ILE A 90 11.79 -4.40 -16.69
CA ILE A 90 11.27 -3.72 -15.52
C ILE A 90 11.32 -4.70 -14.35
N LYS A 91 11.92 -4.26 -13.25
CA LYS A 91 11.96 -4.99 -11.97
C LYS A 91 11.30 -4.14 -10.90
N ASN A 92 10.29 -4.70 -10.25
CA ASN A 92 9.55 -4.03 -9.19
C ASN A 92 10.01 -4.55 -7.83
N TYR A 93 10.33 -3.63 -6.92
CA TYR A 93 10.70 -3.94 -5.55
C TYR A 93 9.82 -3.15 -4.60
N ASN A 94 9.41 -3.78 -3.51
CA ASN A 94 8.73 -3.14 -2.41
C ASN A 94 9.50 -3.42 -1.12
N ILE A 95 9.86 -2.37 -0.39
CA ILE A 95 10.49 -2.47 0.94
C ILE A 95 9.47 -1.96 1.94
N PHE A 96 8.91 -2.87 2.72
CA PHE A 96 7.86 -2.58 3.69
C PHE A 96 8.46 -2.44 5.09
N LEU A 97 8.38 -1.23 5.67
CA LEU A 97 8.88 -0.92 7.01
C LEU A 97 7.68 -0.68 7.95
N THR A 98 7.60 -1.40 9.07
CA THR A 98 6.51 -1.25 10.05
C THR A 98 6.99 -1.46 11.47
N ASP A 99 6.40 -0.73 12.42
CA ASP A 99 6.69 -0.77 13.86
C ASP A 99 5.52 -1.31 14.70
N GLY A 100 4.43 -1.74 14.05
CA GLY A 100 3.22 -2.16 14.77
C GLY A 100 2.31 -3.12 14.01
N GLU A 101 1.34 -3.65 14.75
CA GLU A 101 0.24 -4.48 14.27
C GLU A 101 -0.83 -3.61 13.58
N THR A 102 -1.53 -4.16 12.59
CA THR A 102 -2.59 -3.44 11.89
C THR A 102 -3.82 -3.21 12.80
N THR A 103 -4.17 -1.96 13.08
CA THR A 103 -5.32 -1.58 13.92
C THR A 103 -6.48 -0.97 13.15
N TYR A 104 -6.27 -0.71 11.85
CA TYR A 104 -7.25 -0.20 10.91
C TYR A 104 -7.32 -1.04 9.63
N ARG A 105 -8.34 -0.75 8.82
CA ARG A 105 -8.55 -1.23 7.46
C ARG A 105 -9.31 -0.21 6.64
N SER A 106 -9.26 -0.35 5.31
CA SER A 106 -10.00 0.48 4.37
C SER A 106 -11.21 -0.27 3.83
N VAL A 107 -12.38 0.37 3.88
CA VAL A 107 -13.63 -0.23 3.45
C VAL A 107 -14.44 0.73 2.60
N HIS A 108 -15.44 0.23 1.90
CA HIS A 108 -16.48 1.04 1.27
C HIS A 108 -17.83 0.33 1.42
N GLN A 109 -18.91 1.10 1.39
CA GLN A 109 -20.26 0.58 1.39
C GLN A 109 -20.81 0.55 -0.03
N VAL A 110 -21.49 -0.55 -0.37
CA VAL A 110 -22.23 -0.70 -1.62
C VAL A 110 -23.68 -0.94 -1.26
N GLN A 111 -24.59 -0.20 -1.89
CA GLN A 111 -26.02 -0.46 -1.75
C GLN A 111 -26.33 -1.80 -2.42
N THR A 112 -26.74 -2.79 -1.63
CA THR A 112 -27.04 -4.15 -2.10
C THR A 112 -28.53 -4.42 -2.24
N GLY A 113 -29.36 -3.51 -1.73
CA GLY A 113 -30.80 -3.58 -1.89
C GLY A 113 -31.54 -2.44 -1.22
N SER A 114 -32.82 -2.68 -1.00
CA SER A 114 -33.72 -1.80 -0.27
C SER A 114 -34.88 -2.59 0.29
N TYR A 115 -35.47 -2.10 1.38
CA TYR A 115 -36.73 -2.62 1.90
C TYR A 115 -37.72 -1.47 2.12
N ASP A 116 -39.00 -1.79 2.02
CA ASP A 116 -40.08 -0.86 2.29
C ASP A 116 -40.56 -1.05 3.73
N GLU A 117 -40.67 0.05 4.48
CA GLU A 117 -41.22 0.07 5.82
C GLU A 117 -42.35 1.09 5.92
N GLN A 118 -43.41 0.73 6.65
CA GLN A 118 -44.49 1.67 6.95
C GLN A 118 -44.05 2.59 8.09
N VAL A 119 -43.71 3.83 7.76
CA VAL A 119 -43.36 4.85 8.74
C VAL A 119 -44.58 5.72 9.07
N CYS A 120 -44.70 6.11 10.33
CA CYS A 120 -45.74 7.06 10.72
C CYS A 120 -45.37 8.48 10.27
N VAL A 121 -46.20 9.09 9.43
CA VAL A 121 -45.99 10.46 8.94
C VAL A 121 -46.89 11.48 9.62
N ARG A 122 -47.94 11.03 10.32
CA ARG A 122 -48.83 11.91 11.07
C ARG A 122 -49.23 11.26 12.39
N TRP A 123 -48.92 11.95 13.49
CA TRP A 123 -49.31 11.55 14.84
C TRP A 123 -50.56 12.30 15.29
N ASN A 124 -51.31 11.71 16.23
CA ASN A 124 -52.38 12.43 16.91
C ASN A 124 -51.81 13.54 17.81
N LYS A 125 -52.66 14.47 18.28
CA LYS A 125 -52.22 15.60 19.12
C LYS A 125 -51.44 15.19 20.38
N SER A 126 -51.66 14.00 20.90
CA SER A 126 -50.97 13.47 22.08
C SER A 126 -49.68 12.71 21.77
N GLY A 127 -49.31 12.53 20.49
CA GLY A 127 -48.09 11.82 20.07
C GLY A 127 -48.11 10.30 20.22
N ASN A 128 -49.19 9.70 20.72
CA ASN A 128 -49.20 8.28 21.14
C ASN A 128 -49.87 7.35 20.13
N LYS A 129 -50.52 7.89 19.09
CA LYS A 129 -51.18 7.09 18.05
C LYS A 129 -50.84 7.64 16.67
N CYS A 130 -50.36 6.77 15.80
CA CYS A 130 -50.21 7.10 14.39
C CYS A 130 -51.57 7.23 13.72
N LEU A 131 -51.77 8.34 12.99
CA LEU A 131 -52.98 8.63 12.23
C LEU A 131 -52.80 8.41 10.73
N GLU A 132 -51.56 8.30 10.25
CA GLU A 132 -51.25 8.12 8.84
C GLU A 132 -49.89 7.47 8.65
N TYR A 133 -49.87 6.40 7.87
CA TYR A 133 -48.66 5.71 7.49
C TYR A 133 -48.31 6.03 6.04
N ARG A 134 -47.02 6.14 5.77
CA ARG A 134 -46.47 6.18 4.42
C ARG A 134 -45.48 5.05 4.28
N THR A 135 -45.49 4.39 3.13
CA THR A 135 -44.40 3.49 2.77
C THR A 135 -43.17 4.32 2.43
N GLN A 136 -42.09 4.10 3.17
CA GLN A 136 -40.79 4.67 2.88
C GLN A 136 -39.82 3.53 2.54
N THR A 137 -39.08 3.72 1.45
CA THR A 137 -38.04 2.79 1.02
C THR A 137 -36.73 3.17 1.71
N PHE A 138 -36.12 2.20 2.39
CA PHE A 138 -34.83 2.34 3.06
C PHE A 138 -33.75 1.53 2.32
N PRO A 139 -32.58 2.13 2.03
CA PRO A 139 -31.48 1.41 1.40
C PRO A 139 -30.83 0.43 2.37
N VAL A 140 -30.35 -0.70 1.84
CA VAL A 140 -29.51 -1.67 2.56
C VAL A 140 -28.09 -1.58 1.99
N TYR A 141 -27.10 -1.44 2.88
CA TYR A 141 -25.69 -1.35 2.52
C TYR A 141 -24.92 -2.56 3.04
N THR A 142 -23.99 -3.05 2.22
CA THR A 142 -23.00 -4.04 2.62
C THR A 142 -21.61 -3.41 2.55
N THR A 143 -20.81 -3.66 3.59
CA THR A 143 -19.44 -3.15 3.70
C THR A 143 -18.45 -4.15 3.10
N TYR A 144 -17.62 -3.69 2.17
CA TYR A 144 -16.56 -4.47 1.53
C TYR A 144 -15.19 -3.83 1.80
N PHE A 145 -14.12 -4.63 1.72
CA PHE A 145 -12.78 -4.08 1.69
C PHE A 145 -12.59 -3.21 0.45
N TYR A 146 -11.95 -2.05 0.63
CA TYR A 146 -11.64 -1.17 -0.48
C TYR A 146 -10.29 -1.56 -1.08
N THR A 147 -10.32 -2.12 -2.29
CA THR A 147 -9.12 -2.60 -3.00
C THR A 147 -8.73 -1.71 -4.16
N GLY A 148 -9.51 -0.67 -4.48
CA GLY A 148 -9.27 0.22 -5.63
C GLY A 148 -8.15 1.23 -5.41
N ASP A 149 -7.76 1.95 -6.47
CA ASP A 149 -6.84 3.08 -6.36
C ASP A 149 -7.57 4.34 -5.85
N GLY A 150 -6.86 5.14 -5.06
CA GLY A 150 -7.35 6.42 -4.56
C GLY A 150 -7.27 6.57 -3.05
N ASN A 151 -7.58 7.79 -2.62
CA ASN A 151 -7.61 8.16 -1.21
C ASN A 151 -8.86 7.61 -0.52
N ILE A 152 -8.75 7.38 0.79
CA ILE A 152 -9.90 7.09 1.64
C ILE A 152 -10.20 8.28 2.53
N SER A 153 -11.46 8.39 2.98
CA SER A 153 -11.80 9.29 4.08
C SER A 153 -11.24 8.74 5.40
N GLU A 154 -10.62 9.60 6.19
CA GLU A 154 -10.10 9.26 7.53
C GLU A 154 -11.17 9.32 8.63
N SER A 155 -12.42 9.60 8.27
CA SER A 155 -13.55 9.47 9.19
C SER A 155 -13.81 8.00 9.50
N THR A 156 -13.91 7.69 10.79
CA THR A 156 -14.28 6.36 11.30
C THR A 156 -15.79 6.11 11.35
N SER A 157 -16.59 7.14 11.08
CA SER A 157 -18.04 7.01 10.93
C SER A 157 -18.37 6.42 9.57
N GLU A 158 -19.37 5.54 9.51
CA GLU A 158 -19.86 4.97 8.25
C GLU A 158 -20.25 6.10 7.28
N ILE A 159 -19.60 6.12 6.12
CA ILE A 159 -19.92 7.05 5.04
C ILE A 159 -20.63 6.26 3.95
N THR A 160 -21.86 6.65 3.64
CA THR A 160 -22.69 6.00 2.61
C THR A 160 -22.17 6.25 1.18
N THR A 161 -21.13 7.06 1.02
CA THR A 161 -20.52 7.42 -0.26
C THR A 161 -19.01 7.38 -0.17
N GLY A 162 -18.39 6.44 -0.88
CA GLY A 162 -16.94 6.34 -1.05
C GLY A 162 -16.22 5.51 0.03
N PRO A 163 -14.90 5.30 -0.15
CA PRO A 163 -14.10 4.52 0.77
C PRO A 163 -13.74 5.31 2.03
N TYR A 164 -13.73 4.62 3.18
CA TYR A 164 -13.48 5.21 4.49
C TYR A 164 -12.70 4.26 5.41
N LEU A 165 -12.19 4.83 6.49
CA LEU A 165 -11.43 4.15 7.52
C LEU A 165 -12.35 3.34 8.45
N ALA A 166 -12.03 2.08 8.68
CA ALA A 166 -12.70 1.26 9.71
C ALA A 166 -11.68 0.63 10.66
N GLY A 167 -12.05 0.53 11.93
CA GLY A 167 -11.17 0.06 13.01
C GLY A 167 -11.19 1.00 14.20
N ASN A 168 -10.54 0.60 15.29
CA ASN A 168 -10.51 1.37 16.54
C ASN A 168 -9.16 2.02 16.82
N GLY A 169 -8.14 1.73 16.00
CA GLY A 169 -6.79 2.27 16.14
C GLY A 169 -5.97 1.71 17.30
N SER A 170 -6.55 0.90 18.18
CA SER A 170 -5.93 0.44 19.42
C SER A 170 -5.59 -1.06 19.42
N SER A 171 -6.30 -1.87 18.65
CA SER A 171 -6.11 -3.32 18.64
C SER A 171 -6.26 -3.90 17.24
N THR A 172 -5.48 -4.94 16.92
CA THR A 172 -5.74 -5.74 15.73
C THR A 172 -7.04 -6.53 15.87
N SER A 173 -7.69 -6.81 14.75
CA SER A 173 -8.90 -7.62 14.66
C SER A 173 -8.80 -8.55 13.46
N THR A 174 -9.58 -9.63 13.45
CA THR A 174 -9.66 -10.56 12.31
C THR A 174 -9.96 -9.83 11.00
N SER A 175 -10.86 -8.84 11.01
CA SER A 175 -11.18 -8.05 9.82
C SER A 175 -10.01 -7.18 9.34
N ASN A 176 -9.18 -6.65 10.25
CA ASN A 176 -8.00 -5.87 9.86
C ASN A 176 -6.95 -6.79 9.22
N ASN A 177 -6.72 -7.97 9.80
CA ASN A 177 -5.85 -8.99 9.25
C ASN A 177 -6.35 -9.47 7.87
N ASN A 178 -7.63 -9.80 7.74
CA ASN A 178 -8.20 -10.20 6.45
C ASN A 178 -8.03 -9.14 5.36
N TYR A 179 -8.08 -7.85 5.71
CA TYR A 179 -7.78 -6.78 4.77
C TYR A 179 -6.31 -6.78 4.34
N VAL A 180 -5.37 -6.92 5.29
CA VAL A 180 -3.94 -7.10 5.01
C VAL A 180 -3.70 -8.32 4.11
N SER A 181 -4.34 -9.45 4.36
CA SER A 181 -4.23 -10.64 3.50
C SER A 181 -4.76 -10.39 2.09
N THR A 182 -5.90 -9.70 1.97
CA THR A 182 -6.51 -9.37 0.67
C THR A 182 -5.57 -8.51 -0.18
N ILE A 183 -5.05 -7.43 0.40
CA ILE A 183 -4.16 -6.51 -0.32
C ILE A 183 -2.76 -7.11 -0.50
N GLY A 184 -2.26 -7.83 0.50
CA GLY A 184 -0.97 -8.52 0.43
C GLY A 184 -0.93 -9.49 -0.74
N ALA A 185 -2.02 -10.22 -1.00
CA ALA A 185 -2.11 -11.12 -2.15
C ALA A 185 -2.02 -10.36 -3.50
N MET A 186 -2.54 -9.14 -3.58
CA MET A 186 -2.37 -8.28 -4.77
C MET A 186 -0.90 -7.88 -4.95
N LEU A 187 -0.24 -7.48 -3.86
CA LEU A 187 1.17 -7.02 -3.89
C LEU A 187 2.18 -8.18 -4.00
N GLY A 188 1.81 -9.40 -3.60
CA GLY A 188 2.60 -10.62 -3.77
C GLY A 188 2.39 -11.31 -5.13
N GLY A 189 1.46 -10.82 -5.94
CA GLY A 189 1.12 -11.37 -7.25
C GLY A 189 1.87 -10.73 -8.42
N ILE A 190 1.46 -11.11 -9.63
CA ILE A 190 1.88 -10.47 -10.88
C ILE A 190 1.12 -9.16 -11.05
N LEU A 191 1.81 -8.07 -11.39
CA LEU A 191 1.15 -6.81 -11.72
C LEU A 191 0.40 -6.95 -13.05
N PRO A 192 -0.93 -6.69 -13.09
CA PRO A 192 -1.73 -6.81 -14.29
C PRO A 192 -1.54 -5.58 -15.18
N VAL A 193 -0.46 -5.59 -15.98
CA VAL A 193 -0.10 -4.50 -16.90
C VAL A 193 -0.59 -4.83 -18.29
N GLU A 194 -1.39 -3.94 -18.87
CA GLU A 194 -1.93 -4.11 -20.22
C GLU A 194 -0.83 -3.91 -21.27
N ASN A 195 -0.93 -4.62 -22.40
CA ASN A 195 -0.03 -4.51 -23.55
C ASN A 195 1.44 -4.86 -23.26
N TYR A 196 1.73 -5.54 -22.15
CA TYR A 196 3.07 -6.02 -21.84
C TYR A 196 3.33 -7.38 -22.52
N ILE A 197 4.24 -7.39 -23.50
CA ILE A 197 4.51 -8.55 -24.38
C ILE A 197 5.90 -9.17 -24.09
N LEU A 198 6.63 -8.64 -23.11
CA LEU A 198 7.96 -9.12 -22.76
C LEU A 198 7.90 -10.41 -21.91
N PRO A 199 8.95 -11.27 -21.97
CA PRO A 199 8.86 -12.65 -21.49
C PRO A 199 8.84 -12.80 -19.96
N ASP A 200 9.18 -11.74 -19.22
CA ASP A 200 9.33 -11.79 -17.77
C ASP A 200 8.04 -11.31 -17.08
N GLU A 201 7.36 -12.16 -16.32
CA GLU A 201 6.22 -11.76 -15.49
C GLU A 201 6.61 -10.62 -14.53
N LEU A 202 5.75 -9.60 -14.45
CA LEU A 202 5.98 -8.38 -13.65
C LEU A 202 5.65 -8.60 -12.18
N TYR A 203 6.43 -9.46 -11.51
CA TYR A 203 6.35 -9.67 -10.07
C TYR A 203 6.88 -8.46 -9.29
N VAL A 204 6.33 -8.29 -8.09
CA VAL A 204 6.92 -7.43 -7.07
C VAL A 204 7.76 -8.26 -6.12
N THR A 205 9.05 -7.98 -6.06
CA THR A 205 9.93 -8.53 -5.03
C THR A 205 9.74 -7.77 -3.73
N ASN A 206 9.13 -8.42 -2.76
CA ASN A 206 8.84 -7.84 -1.45
C ASN A 206 9.99 -8.11 -0.44
N TYR A 207 10.32 -7.09 0.34
CA TYR A 207 11.17 -7.15 1.53
C TYR A 207 10.40 -6.55 2.71
N ILE A 208 10.56 -7.13 3.90
CA ILE A 208 9.84 -6.67 5.10
C ILE A 208 10.86 -6.37 6.18
N ILE A 209 10.72 -5.23 6.83
CA ILE A 209 11.52 -4.81 7.98
C ILE A 209 10.55 -4.50 9.13
N GLY A 210 10.63 -5.28 10.20
CA GLY A 210 10.03 -4.91 11.49
C GLY A 210 10.99 -4.01 12.27
N PHE A 211 10.57 -2.79 12.59
CA PHE A 211 11.41 -1.79 13.24
C PHE A 211 10.85 -1.35 14.60
N THR A 212 11.32 -2.02 15.65
CA THR A 212 11.23 -1.69 17.08
C THR A 212 11.42 -2.99 17.87
N ALA A 213 11.85 -2.90 19.13
CA ALA A 213 11.93 -4.06 20.03
C ALA A 213 10.55 -4.68 20.35
N SER A 214 9.45 -3.98 20.06
CA SER A 214 8.09 -4.39 20.44
C SER A 214 7.20 -4.84 19.28
N VAL A 215 7.73 -4.91 18.05
CA VAL A 215 6.98 -5.52 16.95
C VAL A 215 6.83 -6.99 17.23
N SER A 216 5.58 -7.43 17.33
CA SER A 216 5.23 -8.83 17.42
C SER A 216 5.72 -9.58 16.19
N ASP A 217 6.43 -10.69 16.40
CA ASP A 217 6.82 -11.61 15.32
C ASP A 217 5.61 -12.09 14.52
N THR A 218 4.43 -12.12 15.15
CA THR A 218 3.19 -12.48 14.46
C THR A 218 2.81 -11.44 13.41
N ALA A 219 2.98 -10.13 13.68
CA ALA A 219 2.68 -9.07 12.71
C ALA A 219 3.50 -9.24 11.43
N ILE A 220 4.82 -9.39 11.60
CA ILE A 220 5.78 -9.47 10.49
C ILE A 220 5.58 -10.73 9.68
N ASN A 221 5.44 -11.87 10.36
CA ASN A 221 5.19 -13.14 9.68
C ASN A 221 3.83 -13.15 8.99
N TYR A 222 2.82 -12.44 9.53
CA TYR A 222 1.52 -12.30 8.90
C TYR A 222 1.60 -11.50 7.60
N ILE A 223 2.27 -10.33 7.63
CA ILE A 223 2.51 -9.53 6.41
C ILE A 223 3.30 -10.34 5.39
N ALA A 224 4.37 -11.02 5.82
CA ALA A 224 5.19 -11.84 4.94
C ALA A 224 4.40 -12.97 4.27
N SER A 225 3.53 -13.64 5.03
CA SER A 225 2.64 -14.66 4.47
C SER A 225 1.64 -14.05 3.49
N ALA A 226 1.07 -12.89 3.82
CA ALA A 226 0.11 -12.20 2.97
C ALA A 226 0.72 -11.78 1.62
N THR A 227 1.98 -11.34 1.61
CA THR A 227 2.70 -10.88 0.41
C THR A 227 3.56 -11.96 -0.25
N ASN A 228 3.46 -13.22 0.17
CA ASN A 228 4.30 -14.33 -0.31
C ASN A 228 5.80 -14.01 -0.25
N THR A 229 6.24 -13.36 0.83
CA THR A 229 7.63 -12.96 1.04
C THR A 229 8.42 -14.09 1.69
N PRO A 230 9.51 -14.57 1.06
CA PRO A 230 10.30 -15.65 1.61
C PRO A 230 11.13 -15.17 2.81
N THR A 231 11.50 -16.11 3.69
CA THR A 231 12.08 -15.80 5.01
C THR A 231 13.38 -15.02 4.95
N GLU A 232 14.19 -15.22 3.90
CA GLU A 232 15.46 -14.53 3.68
C GLU A 232 15.31 -13.04 3.31
N ARG A 233 14.06 -12.58 3.10
CA ARG A 233 13.71 -11.18 2.83
C ARG A 233 12.96 -10.52 3.99
N ILE A 234 12.98 -11.16 5.17
CA ILE A 234 12.36 -10.67 6.39
C ILE A 234 13.45 -10.25 7.38
N TYR A 235 13.50 -8.96 7.68
CA TYR A 235 14.48 -8.36 8.57
C TYR A 235 13.81 -7.83 9.84
N ARG A 236 14.60 -7.79 10.91
CA ARG A 236 14.19 -7.27 12.21
C ARG A 236 15.26 -6.30 12.68
N ALA A 237 14.84 -5.10 13.00
CA ALA A 237 15.72 -4.05 13.47
C ALA A 237 15.20 -3.48 14.79
N SER A 238 16.07 -3.47 15.80
CA SER A 238 15.75 -2.93 17.13
C SER A 238 16.39 -1.56 17.37
N SER A 239 17.27 -1.15 16.46
CA SER A 239 18.05 0.09 16.53
C SER A 239 18.27 0.68 15.13
N GLY A 240 18.71 1.94 15.07
CA GLY A 240 19.09 2.57 13.81
C GLY A 240 20.23 1.85 13.08
N ASP A 241 21.15 1.24 13.84
CA ASP A 241 22.26 0.47 13.27
C ASP A 241 21.78 -0.86 12.66
N ASP A 242 20.87 -1.58 13.33
CA ASP A 242 20.24 -2.80 12.79
C ASP A 242 19.42 -2.49 11.53
N LEU A 243 18.77 -1.33 11.51
CA LEU A 243 18.01 -0.86 10.37
C LEU A 243 18.94 -0.55 9.19
N ALA A 244 20.07 0.12 9.45
CA ALA A 244 21.08 0.37 8.43
C ALA A 244 21.68 -0.92 7.86
N LEU A 245 21.88 -1.94 8.71
CA LEU A 245 22.30 -3.27 8.27
C LEU A 245 21.24 -3.92 7.37
N SER A 246 19.97 -3.88 7.77
CA SER A 246 18.85 -4.42 6.98
C SER A 246 18.79 -3.80 5.58
N PHE A 247 18.90 -2.47 5.49
CA PHE A 247 18.95 -1.77 4.20
C PHE A 247 20.19 -2.14 3.37
N SER A 248 21.33 -2.39 4.01
CA SER A 248 22.56 -2.83 3.33
C SER A 248 22.40 -4.22 2.71
N GLU A 249 21.78 -5.15 3.43
CA GLU A 249 21.49 -6.50 2.94
C GLU A 249 20.47 -6.49 1.79
N ILE A 250 19.40 -5.70 1.90
CA ILE A 250 18.43 -5.50 0.82
C ILE A 250 19.11 -4.91 -0.41
N GLN A 251 19.94 -3.88 -0.22
CA GLN A 251 20.69 -3.27 -1.31
C GLN A 251 21.58 -4.31 -2.03
N LEU A 252 22.27 -5.17 -1.29
CA LEU A 252 23.10 -6.23 -1.86
C LEU A 252 22.23 -7.25 -2.62
N SER A 253 21.09 -7.65 -2.05
CA SER A 253 20.14 -8.56 -2.68
C SER A 253 19.62 -8.03 -4.02
N ILE A 254 19.18 -6.76 -4.06
CA ILE A 254 18.71 -6.10 -5.29
C ILE A 254 19.85 -5.97 -6.31
N THR A 255 21.05 -5.58 -5.86
CA THR A 255 22.23 -5.45 -6.74
C THR A 255 22.59 -6.79 -7.36
N ASN A 256 22.50 -7.88 -6.59
CA ASN A 256 22.74 -9.23 -7.10
C ASN A 256 21.62 -9.66 -8.06
N ASP A 257 20.34 -9.47 -7.75
CA ASP A 257 19.25 -9.79 -8.69
C ASP A 257 19.40 -9.04 -10.03
N THR A 258 19.99 -7.85 -9.97
CA THR A 258 20.24 -7.00 -11.13
C THR A 258 21.68 -7.08 -11.66
N TRP A 259 22.50 -8.04 -11.22
CA TRP A 259 23.93 -8.07 -11.57
C TRP A 259 24.18 -8.20 -13.07
N HIS A 260 23.32 -8.92 -13.78
CA HIS A 260 23.39 -9.07 -15.24
C HIS A 260 23.14 -7.74 -15.97
N TYR A 261 22.51 -6.77 -15.31
CA TYR A 261 22.26 -5.42 -15.83
C TYR A 261 23.30 -4.41 -15.31
N LEU A 262 23.67 -4.51 -14.02
CA LEU A 262 24.60 -3.61 -13.33
C LEU A 262 26.08 -3.93 -13.56
N GLY A 263 26.43 -5.15 -13.98
CA GLY A 263 27.79 -5.60 -14.20
C GLY A 263 28.41 -5.07 -15.51
N PRO A 264 29.74 -5.18 -15.69
CA PRO A 264 30.37 -4.84 -16.96
C PRO A 264 29.80 -5.73 -18.07
N GLN A 265 29.14 -5.11 -19.03
CA GLN A 265 28.79 -5.80 -20.27
C GLN A 265 30.09 -6.16 -20.97
N LEU A 266 30.26 -7.44 -21.31
CA LEU A 266 31.32 -7.83 -22.23
C LEU A 266 31.02 -7.14 -23.55
N VAL A 267 31.73 -6.04 -23.83
CA VAL A 267 31.75 -5.41 -25.14
C VAL A 267 32.53 -6.35 -26.05
N GLY A 268 31.84 -7.38 -26.54
CA GLY A 268 32.36 -8.35 -27.48
C GLY A 268 32.22 -7.81 -28.91
N GLN A 269 33.38 -7.49 -29.49
CA GLN A 269 33.81 -7.59 -30.89
C GLN A 269 32.77 -7.70 -32.00
#